data_AF-A0A5R9F2S5-F1
#
_entry.id   AF-A0A5R9F2S5-F1
#
_cell.length_a   1.000
_cell.length_b   1.000
_cell.length_c   1.000
_cell.angle_alpha   90.00
_cell.angle_beta   90.00
_cell.angle_gamma   90.00
#
_symmetry.space_group_name_H-M   'P 1'
#
loop_
_entity.id
_entity.type
_entity.pdbx_description
1 polymer ?
#
loop_
_entity_poly.entity_id
_entity_poly.type
_entity_poly.pdbx_seq_one_letter_code
_entity_poly.pdbx_strand_id
1 'polypeptide(L)'
;MRTTYLEKLVDFTVQLKENLDSIKTSMDQNEPEQLESFDELVLQREVIISKLDEEIQGKETNWSEEEKKLIQELQQMEAVIEPRLRELYNSFSNQLTKVQLGKAASKKYQPAYANTYSDGSFIDQRR
;
A
#
# COMPACT_ATOMS: atom_id res chain seq x y z
N MET A 1 -21.54 -12.53 17.96
CA MET A 1 -20.18 -11.97 17.81
C MET A 1 -19.88 -11.77 16.34
N ARG A 2 -20.12 -12.75 15.46
CA ARG A 2 -20.10 -12.60 13.99
C ARG A 2 -20.76 -11.34 13.43
N THR A 3 -22.03 -11.05 13.77
CA THR A 3 -22.74 -9.84 13.29
C THR A 3 -21.93 -8.57 13.58
N THR A 4 -21.39 -8.45 14.79
CA THR A 4 -20.55 -7.30 15.20
C THR A 4 -19.25 -7.20 14.40
N TYR A 5 -18.65 -8.32 13.99
CA TYR A 5 -17.51 -8.29 13.08
C TYR A 5 -17.91 -7.85 11.69
N LEU A 6 -19.04 -8.34 11.16
CA LEU A 6 -19.55 -7.92 9.86
C LEU A 6 -19.90 -6.42 9.83
N GLU A 7 -20.54 -5.89 10.87
CA GLU A 7 -20.81 -4.44 11.01
C GLU A 7 -19.51 -3.63 10.99
N LYS A 8 -18.50 -4.04 11.76
CA LYS A 8 -17.18 -3.37 11.75
C LYS A 8 -16.51 -3.44 10.39
N LEU A 9 -16.62 -4.56 9.69
CA LEU A 9 -16.08 -4.69 8.34
C LEU A 9 -16.79 -3.74 7.39
N VAL A 10 -18.11 -3.54 7.53
CA VAL A 10 -18.86 -2.56 6.73
C VAL A 10 -18.32 -1.16 7.02
N ASP A 11 -18.21 -0.77 8.29
CA ASP A 11 -17.69 0.55 8.69
C ASP A 11 -16.29 0.81 8.15
N PHE A 12 -15.37 -0.16 8.24
CA PHE A 12 -14.02 -0.02 7.69
C PHE A 12 -14.02 0.05 6.17
N THR A 13 -14.88 -0.73 5.50
CA THR A 13 -14.97 -0.73 4.04
C THR A 13 -15.51 0.60 3.51
N VAL A 14 -16.48 1.21 4.21
CA VAL A 14 -16.97 2.57 3.93
C VAL A 14 -15.84 3.60 4.08
N GLN A 15 -15.12 3.58 5.20
CA GLN A 15 -14.00 4.50 5.44
C GLN A 15 -12.88 4.32 4.42
N LEU A 16 -12.54 3.09 4.04
CA LEU A 16 -11.55 2.82 3.00
C LEU A 16 -12.00 3.40 1.66
N LYS A 17 -13.27 3.25 1.30
CA LYS A 17 -13.82 3.84 0.08
C LYS A 17 -13.67 5.36 0.05
N GLU A 18 -14.04 6.02 1.14
CA GLU A 18 -13.96 7.48 1.27
C GLU A 18 -12.51 7.96 1.19
N ASN A 19 -11.58 7.27 1.86
CA ASN A 19 -10.15 7.58 1.79
C ASN A 19 -9.58 7.33 0.39
N LEU A 20 -9.93 6.22 -0.27
CA LEU A 20 -9.49 5.90 -1.63
C LEU A 20 -9.91 6.93 -2.68
N ASP A 21 -11.04 7.61 -2.48
CA ASP A 21 -11.46 8.70 -3.36
C ASP A 21 -10.54 9.93 -3.24
N SER A 22 -9.85 10.08 -2.10
CA SER A 22 -8.94 11.20 -1.82
C SER A 22 -7.47 10.92 -2.16
N ILE A 23 -7.03 9.65 -2.11
CA ILE A 23 -5.63 9.26 -2.32
C ILE A 23 -5.26 9.34 -3.80
N LYS A 24 -4.12 9.98 -4.09
CA LYS A 24 -3.51 10.06 -5.41
C LYS A 24 -2.62 8.84 -5.67
N THR A 25 -2.54 8.44 -6.94
CA THR A 25 -1.70 7.31 -7.37
C THR A 25 -0.20 7.58 -7.23
N SER A 26 0.23 8.84 -7.17
CA SER A 26 1.63 9.21 -6.89
C SER A 26 1.83 9.45 -5.40
N MET A 27 2.82 8.78 -4.79
CA MET A 27 3.08 8.91 -3.35
C MET A 27 3.42 10.35 -2.95
N ASP A 28 4.21 11.05 -3.79
CA ASP A 28 4.65 12.43 -3.57
C ASP A 28 3.51 13.47 -3.61
N GLN A 29 2.30 13.06 -4.01
CA GLN A 29 1.12 13.91 -4.08
C GLN A 29 0.14 13.69 -2.91
N ASN A 30 0.50 12.85 -1.94
CA ASN A 30 -0.29 12.61 -0.75
C ASN A 30 0.49 13.09 0.49
N GLU A 31 -0.26 13.54 1.50
CA GLU A 31 0.34 13.83 2.80
C GLU A 31 0.72 12.50 3.50
N PRO A 32 1.88 12.42 4.18
CA PRO A 32 2.31 11.21 4.88
C PRO A 32 1.25 10.69 5.86
N GLU A 33 0.62 11.59 6.64
CA GLU A 33 -0.39 11.25 7.63
C GLU A 33 -1.65 10.62 6.99
N GLN A 34 -1.98 11.03 5.76
CA GLN A 34 -3.10 10.45 5.00
C GLN A 34 -2.79 9.01 4.59
N LEU A 35 -1.56 8.73 4.15
CA LEU A 35 -1.13 7.37 3.78
C LEU A 35 -1.00 6.47 5.00
N GLU A 36 -0.50 6.98 6.12
CA GLU A 36 -0.41 6.26 7.40
C GLU A 36 -1.80 5.90 7.93
N SER A 37 -2.72 6.86 7.98
CA SER A 37 -4.11 6.61 8.40
C SER A 37 -4.80 5.58 7.50
N PHE A 38 -4.52 5.62 6.19
CA PHE A 38 -5.05 4.64 5.26
C PHE A 38 -4.50 3.22 5.52
N ASP A 39 -3.20 3.10 5.74
CA ASP A 39 -2.56 1.82 6.07
C ASP A 39 -3.10 1.25 7.39
N GLU A 40 -3.27 2.09 8.42
CA GLU A 40 -3.88 1.70 9.69
C GLU A 40 -5.30 1.14 9.51
N LEU A 41 -6.13 1.77 8.66
CA LEU A 41 -7.48 1.27 8.36
C LEU A 41 -7.44 -0.12 7.69
N VAL A 42 -6.52 -0.34 6.75
CA VAL A 42 -6.34 -1.65 6.10
C VAL A 42 -5.93 -2.70 7.14
N LEU A 43 -4.98 -2.38 8.02
CA LEU A 43 -4.51 -3.29 9.07
C LEU A 43 -5.61 -3.62 10.08
N GLN A 44 -6.40 -2.64 10.51
CA GLN A 44 -7.53 -2.87 11.42
C GLN A 44 -8.58 -3.78 10.80
N ARG A 45 -8.85 -3.60 9.50
CA ARG A 45 -9.77 -4.46 8.75
C ARG A 45 -9.28 -5.91 8.68
N GLU A 46 -8.01 -6.13 8.36
CA GLU A 46 -7.36 -7.46 8.36
C GLU A 46 -7.50 -8.18 9.71
N VAL A 47 -7.33 -7.46 10.83
CA VAL A 47 -7.52 -8.01 12.18
C VAL A 47 -8.96 -8.49 12.40
N ILE A 48 -9.96 -7.74 11.92
CA ILE A 48 -11.37 -8.16 12.07
C ILE A 48 -11.70 -9.33 11.16
N ILE A 49 -11.17 -9.37 9.92
CA ILE A 49 -11.32 -10.52 9.02
C ILE A 49 -10.77 -11.79 9.69
N SER A 50 -9.57 -11.70 10.28
CA SER A 50 -8.95 -12.82 10.97
C SER A 50 -9.82 -13.34 12.13
N LYS A 51 -10.39 -12.42 12.93
CA LYS A 51 -11.30 -12.79 14.03
C LYS A 51 -12.61 -13.42 13.54
N LEU A 52 -13.15 -12.92 12.42
CA LEU A 52 -14.35 -13.51 11.82
C LEU A 52 -14.04 -14.92 11.29
N ASP A 53 -12.90 -15.10 10.62
CA ASP A 53 -12.44 -16.39 10.10
C ASP A 53 -12.27 -17.42 11.23
N GLU A 54 -11.60 -17.05 12.32
CA GLU A 54 -11.49 -17.88 13.53
C GLU A 54 -12.85 -18.28 14.10
N GLU A 55 -13.85 -17.39 14.04
CA GLU A 55 -15.18 -17.68 14.59
C GLU A 55 -15.97 -18.68 13.74
N ILE A 56 -15.77 -18.67 12.42
CA ILE A 56 -16.47 -19.53 11.45
C ILE A 56 -15.71 -20.81 11.11
N GLN A 57 -14.41 -20.89 11.39
CA GLN A 57 -13.59 -22.04 11.06
C GLN A 57 -14.13 -23.34 11.70
N GLY A 58 -14.32 -24.37 10.86
CA GLY A 58 -14.77 -25.69 11.30
C GLY A 58 -16.25 -25.80 11.68
N LYS A 59 -17.06 -24.76 11.44
CA LYS A 59 -18.50 -24.75 11.73
C LYS A 59 -19.31 -24.66 10.45
N GLU A 60 -20.37 -25.47 10.36
CA GLU A 60 -21.40 -25.25 9.36
C GLU A 60 -22.08 -23.91 9.67
N THR A 61 -21.85 -22.92 8.80
CA THR A 61 -22.14 -21.53 9.14
C THR A 61 -23.53 -21.17 8.64
N ASN A 62 -24.52 -21.35 9.52
CA ASN A 62 -25.87 -20.84 9.28
C ASN A 62 -25.89 -19.33 9.56
N TRP A 63 -25.79 -18.54 8.49
CA TRP A 63 -25.90 -17.08 8.53
C TRP A 63 -27.35 -16.65 8.73
N SER A 64 -27.58 -15.71 9.64
CA SER A 64 -28.86 -15.04 9.80
C SER A 64 -29.17 -14.16 8.58
N GLU A 65 -30.44 -13.77 8.40
CA GLU A 65 -30.83 -12.86 7.32
C GLU A 65 -30.16 -11.48 7.43
N GLU A 66 -29.85 -11.04 8.65
CA GLU A 66 -29.09 -9.81 8.90
C GLU A 66 -27.63 -9.97 8.47
N GLU A 67 -26.96 -11.05 8.88
CA GLU A 67 -25.58 -11.33 8.49
C GLU A 67 -25.44 -11.47 6.97
N LYS A 68 -26.41 -12.12 6.31
CA LYS A 68 -26.43 -12.23 4.84
C LYS A 68 -26.52 -10.85 4.16
N LYS A 69 -27.31 -9.92 4.69
CA LYS A 69 -27.40 -8.56 4.16
C LYS A 69 -26.06 -7.83 4.29
N LEU A 70 -25.42 -7.90 5.46
CA LEU A 70 -24.10 -7.30 5.68
C LEU A 70 -23.05 -7.91 4.74
N ILE A 71 -23.06 -9.23 4.54
CA ILE A 71 -22.16 -9.90 3.59
C ILE A 71 -22.40 -9.42 2.15
N GLN A 72 -23.66 -9.29 1.73
CA GLN A 72 -23.98 -8.75 0.40
C GLN A 72 -23.51 -7.32 0.22
N GLU A 73 -23.67 -6.48 1.25
CA GLU A 73 -23.20 -5.09 1.23
C GLU A 73 -21.67 -5.02 1.11
N LEU A 74 -20.96 -5.83 1.90
CA LEU A 74 -19.50 -5.97 1.82
C LEU A 74 -19.05 -6.39 0.42
N GLN A 75 -19.70 -7.41 -0.17
CA GLN A 75 -19.37 -7.88 -1.52
C GLN A 75 -19.56 -6.80 -2.59
N GLN A 76 -20.62 -6.00 -2.49
CA GLN A 76 -20.89 -4.90 -3.42
C GLN A 76 -19.84 -3.79 -3.29
N MET A 77 -19.47 -3.41 -2.07
CA MET A 77 -18.44 -2.40 -1.85
C MET A 77 -17.05 -2.88 -2.29
N GLU A 78 -16.71 -4.14 -2.01
CA GLU A 78 -15.42 -4.70 -2.40
C GLU A 78 -15.23 -4.76 -3.90
N ALA A 79 -16.28 -5.08 -4.66
CA ALA A 79 -16.23 -5.03 -6.13
C ALA A 79 -15.87 -3.64 -6.68
N VAL A 80 -16.14 -2.57 -5.92
CA VAL A 80 -15.80 -1.19 -6.27
C VAL A 80 -14.40 -0.81 -5.80
N ILE A 81 -14.01 -1.27 -4.61
CA ILE A 81 -12.78 -0.86 -3.91
C ILE A 81 -11.56 -1.65 -4.38
N GLU A 82 -11.69 -2.96 -4.60
CA GLU A 82 -10.58 -3.87 -4.93
C GLU A 82 -9.76 -3.41 -6.16
N PRO A 83 -10.38 -2.98 -7.29
CA PRO A 83 -9.61 -2.51 -8.44
C PRO A 83 -8.74 -1.29 -8.13
N ARG A 84 -9.27 -0.35 -7.34
CA ARG A 84 -8.53 0.87 -6.95
C ARG A 84 -7.41 0.58 -5.97
N LEU A 85 -7.65 -0.28 -4.97
CA LEU A 85 -6.60 -0.75 -4.06
C LEU A 85 -5.44 -1.38 -4.84
N ARG A 86 -5.77 -2.25 -5.79
CA ARG A 86 -4.78 -2.93 -6.64
C ARG A 86 -3.99 -1.93 -7.49
N GLU A 87 -4.66 -0.96 -8.09
CA GLU A 87 -4.02 0.11 -8.85
C GLU A 87 -3.04 0.93 -7.98
N LEU A 88 -3.50 1.34 -6.79
CA LEU A 88 -2.71 2.13 -5.86
C LEU A 88 -1.45 1.38 -5.40
N TYR A 89 -1.62 0.13 -4.98
CA TYR A 89 -0.51 -0.74 -4.57
C TYR A 89 0.53 -0.90 -5.69
N ASN A 90 0.07 -1.20 -6.92
CA ASN A 90 0.95 -1.34 -8.08
C ASN A 90 1.69 -0.03 -8.38
N SER A 91 1.00 1.11 -8.31
CA SER A 91 1.61 2.42 -8.55
C SER A 91 2.71 2.73 -7.55
N PHE A 92 2.45 2.48 -6.26
CA PHE A 92 3.40 2.73 -5.18
C PHE A 92 4.61 1.80 -5.27
N SER A 93 4.39 0.51 -5.53
CA SER A 93 5.47 -0.49 -5.72
C SER A 93 6.39 -0.13 -6.89
N ASN A 94 5.80 0.31 -8.01
CA ASN A 94 6.56 0.78 -9.17
C ASN A 94 7.39 2.04 -8.87
N GLN A 95 6.84 3.00 -8.13
CA GLN A 95 7.56 4.21 -7.70
C GLN A 95 8.74 3.85 -6.80
N LEU A 96 8.54 2.98 -5.81
CA LEU A 96 9.61 2.53 -4.92
C LEU A 96 10.75 1.84 -5.68
N THR A 97 10.40 0.98 -6.65
CA THR A 97 11.38 0.31 -7.52
C THR A 97 12.17 1.33 -8.35
N LYS A 98 11.51 2.34 -8.93
CA LYS A 98 12.19 3.43 -9.67
C LYS A 98 13.17 4.20 -8.77
N VAL A 99 12.80 4.50 -7.53
CA VAL A 99 13.68 5.16 -6.56
C VAL A 99 14.90 4.30 -6.25
N GLN A 100 14.73 2.99 -6.04
CA GLN A 100 15.84 2.07 -5.78
C GLN A 100 16.79 1.96 -6.98
N LEU A 101 16.25 1.85 -8.20
CA LEU A 101 17.04 1.84 -9.43
C LEU A 101 17.80 3.16 -9.64
N GLY A 102 17.16 4.29 -9.38
CA GLY A 102 17.80 5.61 -9.43
C GLY A 102 18.94 5.74 -8.42
N LYS A 103 18.75 5.26 -7.18
CA LYS A 103 19.81 5.19 -6.16
C LYS A 103 20.96 4.27 -6.59
N ALA A 104 20.67 3.10 -7.16
CA ALA A 104 21.68 2.18 -7.66
C ALA A 104 22.47 2.78 -8.84
N ALA A 105 21.80 3.44 -9.79
CA ALA A 105 22.44 4.14 -10.89
C ALA A 105 23.33 5.29 -10.40
N SER A 106 22.84 6.14 -9.49
CA SER A 106 23.61 7.22 -8.88
C SER A 106 24.89 6.69 -8.18
N LYS A 107 24.77 5.61 -7.40
CA LYS A 107 25.93 4.93 -6.79
C LYS A 107 26.89 4.32 -7.81
N LYS A 108 26.42 3.90 -8.99
CA LYS A 108 27.28 3.39 -10.08
C LYS A 108 28.06 4.53 -10.76
N TYR A 109 27.45 5.70 -10.89
CA TYR A 109 28.07 6.86 -11.54
C TYR A 109 28.98 7.67 -10.61
N GLN A 110 28.71 7.74 -9.30
CA GLN A 110 29.57 8.45 -8.34
C GLN A 110 31.06 8.02 -8.43
N PRO A 111 31.43 6.73 -8.41
CA PRO A 111 32.81 6.28 -8.59
C PRO A 111 33.34 6.44 -10.02
N ALA A 112 32.46 6.35 -11.03
CA ALA A 112 32.84 6.41 -12.44
C ALA A 112 33.36 7.79 -12.86
N TYR A 113 32.87 8.86 -12.21
CA TYR A 113 33.34 10.23 -12.45
C TYR A 113 34.27 10.75 -11.33
N ALA A 114 34.27 10.15 -10.14
CA ALA A 114 35.16 10.56 -9.03
C ALA A 114 36.66 10.42 -9.34
N ASN A 115 37.06 9.54 -10.27
CA ASN A 115 38.47 9.33 -10.63
C ASN A 115 38.98 10.22 -11.79
N THR A 116 38.24 11.24 -12.23
CA THR A 116 38.72 12.11 -13.34
C THR A 116 39.50 13.35 -12.90
N TYR A 117 39.82 13.51 -11.61
CA TYR A 117 40.65 14.63 -11.11
C TYR A 117 41.67 14.19 -10.05
N SER A 118 42.76 13.53 -10.47
CA SER A 118 44.05 13.61 -9.76
C SER A 118 45.27 13.19 -10.60
N ASP A 119 45.29 13.46 -11.90
CA ASP A 119 46.53 13.39 -12.68
C ASP A 119 46.93 14.79 -13.17
N GLY A 120 47.28 15.63 -12.19
CA GLY A 120 47.83 16.96 -12.39
C GLY A 120 49.28 17.05 -11.93
N SER A 121 50.10 16.03 -12.19
CA SER A 121 51.55 16.15 -12.06
C SER A 121 52.11 16.66 -13.40
N PHE A 122 52.34 17.96 -13.46
CA PHE A 122 53.19 18.57 -14.47
C PHE A 122 54.59 17.93 -14.37
N ILE A 123 54.89 16.99 -15.27
CA ILE A 123 56.28 16.62 -15.55
C ILE A 123 56.80 17.64 -16.57
N ASP A 124 57.50 18.65 -16.06
CA ASP A 124 58.37 19.49 -16.87
C ASP A 124 59.62 18.68 -17.24
N GLN A 125 59.70 18.27 -18.51
CA GLN A 125 60.94 17.79 -19.12
C GLN A 125 61.38 18.79 -20.18
N ARG A 126 62.20 19.77 -19.78
CA ARG A 126 63.09 20.49 -20.71
C ARG A 126 64.49 20.72 -20.12
N ARG A 127 65.41 19.88 -20.63
CA ARG A 127 66.88 19.98 -20.77
C ARG A 127 67.74 20.36 -19.57
#